data_AF-A0A261C9C1-F1
#
_entry.id   AF-A0A261C9C1-F1
#
_cell.length_a   1.000
_cell.length_b   1.000
_cell.length_c   1.000
_cell.angle_alpha   90.00
_cell.angle_beta   90.00
_cell.angle_gamma   90.00
#
_symmetry.space_group_name_H-M   'P 1'
#
loop_
_entity.id
_entity.type
_entity.pdbx_description
1 polymer ?
#
loop_
_entity_poly.entity_id
_entity_poly.type
_entity_poly.pdbx_seq_one_letter_code
_entity_poly.pdbx_strand_id
1 'polypeptide(L)'
;FWSFWGVNLYLCGGLQILGKKTDESNWQCFLARSTYPPSLVWRIEYKIRTKNGVETVGTEDKRFFNVFWIPFREDPKYFVNGKMTIECHVEVYEIDEYGISEENELQAAISLSKKEFEKAIAKEQKKAKEEQKAKEKQKAKEEQKAKQEQKKKKDTLSCNICLEKYGEEGDRTPRVLDCGHTLCFGCCKQIAQPNQIQCPFCRVVTQLTGRTIYNLPKNYLETCMNQIKTVENIRAVTSENPKEIDHDVLAFLLQKSLSFFKNNFSKFYVSNC
;
A
#
# COMPACT_ATOMS: atom_id res chain seq x y z
N PHE A 1 -37.56 48.11 59.60
CA PHE A 1 -38.73 47.92 58.73
C PHE A 1 -38.22 47.45 57.38
N TRP A 2 -38.27 46.14 57.12
CA TRP A 2 -37.81 45.55 55.87
C TRP A 2 -39.01 45.43 54.94
N SER A 3 -39.16 46.38 54.02
CA SER A 3 -40.27 46.40 53.08
C SER A 3 -39.92 45.52 51.88
N PHE A 4 -40.33 44.25 51.91
CA PHE A 4 -40.34 43.38 50.72
C PHE A 4 -41.40 43.90 49.76
N TRP A 5 -40.99 44.61 48.71
CA TRP A 5 -41.87 44.92 47.58
C TRP A 5 -41.83 43.74 46.60
N GLY A 6 -42.72 42.77 46.83
CA GLY A 6 -42.91 41.63 45.95
C GLY A 6 -43.64 42.05 44.67
N VAL A 7 -42.98 41.88 43.52
CA VAL A 7 -43.63 41.91 42.21
C VAL A 7 -43.75 40.47 41.74
N ASN A 8 -44.96 39.90 41.86
CA ASN A 8 -45.31 38.59 41.30
C ASN A 8 -45.50 38.74 39.79
N LEU A 9 -44.65 38.11 38.96
CA LEU A 9 -44.90 37.91 37.54
C LEU A 9 -44.75 36.42 37.17
N TYR A 10 -45.89 35.84 36.78
CA TYR A 10 -46.13 34.59 36.05
C TYR A 10 -45.39 33.30 36.47
N LEU A 11 -46.18 32.44 37.10
CA LEU A 11 -45.91 31.05 37.46
C LEU A 11 -45.91 30.15 36.22
N CYS A 12 -44.76 29.60 35.87
CA CYS A 12 -44.68 28.20 35.45
C CYS A 12 -43.65 27.51 36.36
N GLY A 13 -44.12 26.68 37.30
CA GLY A 13 -43.24 25.77 38.05
C GLY A 13 -42.55 26.27 39.33
N GLY A 14 -42.99 27.35 39.98
CA GLY A 14 -42.49 27.74 41.32
C GLY A 14 -41.15 28.49 41.34
N LEU A 15 -40.80 29.15 40.24
CA LEU A 15 -39.67 30.07 40.12
C LEU A 15 -40.07 31.48 40.59
N GLN A 16 -39.22 32.13 41.38
CA GLN A 16 -39.44 33.49 41.90
C GLN A 16 -38.22 34.36 41.61
N ILE A 17 -38.44 35.60 41.16
CA ILE A 17 -37.38 36.60 41.06
C ILE A 17 -37.37 37.39 42.37
N LEU A 18 -36.22 37.42 43.03
CA LEU A 18 -36.01 38.13 44.29
C LEU A 18 -34.97 39.21 44.10
N GLY A 19 -35.28 40.41 44.58
CA GLY A 19 -34.36 41.53 44.64
C GLY A 19 -33.85 41.75 46.06
N LYS A 20 -32.54 41.88 46.24
CA LYS A 20 -31.89 42.24 47.50
C LYS A 20 -30.95 43.42 47.27
N LYS A 21 -31.08 44.45 48.09
CA LYS A 21 -30.12 45.55 48.16
C LYS A 21 -28.92 45.09 49.01
N THR A 22 -27.71 45.13 48.45
CA THR A 22 -26.49 44.66 49.14
C THR A 22 -25.79 45.78 49.91
N ASP A 23 -25.88 47.01 49.41
CA ASP A 23 -25.43 48.24 50.07
C ASP A 23 -26.23 49.45 49.52
N GLU A 24 -25.88 50.68 49.89
CA GLU A 24 -26.60 51.89 49.48
C GLU A 24 -26.71 52.09 47.96
N SER A 25 -25.80 51.51 47.17
CA SER A 25 -25.69 51.72 45.72
C SER A 25 -25.82 50.45 44.88
N ASN A 26 -25.85 49.27 45.47
CA ASN A 26 -25.82 48.00 44.74
C ASN A 26 -27.04 47.13 45.00
N TRP A 27 -27.57 46.56 43.92
CA TRP A 27 -28.67 45.61 43.92
C TRP A 27 -28.19 44.27 43.36
N GLN A 28 -28.73 43.21 43.94
CA GLN A 28 -28.64 41.86 43.42
C GLN A 28 -30.04 41.35 43.13
N CYS A 29 -30.28 40.90 41.90
CA CYS A 29 -31.49 40.16 41.55
C CYS A 29 -31.12 38.71 41.35
N PHE A 30 -31.91 37.79 41.91
CA PHE A 30 -31.67 36.37 41.76
C PHE A 30 -32.96 35.58 41.55
N LEU A 31 -32.84 34.49 40.81
CA LEU A 31 -33.91 33.55 40.55
C LEU A 31 -33.87 32.44 41.62
N ALA A 32 -34.93 32.31 42.41
CA ALA A 32 -35.08 31.32 43.46
C ALA A 32 -36.10 30.24 43.07
N ARG A 33 -35.79 28.97 43.35
CA ARG A 33 -36.72 27.84 43.25
C ARG A 33 -36.58 26.93 44.48
N SER A 34 -37.68 26.30 44.90
CA SER A 34 -37.73 25.48 46.12
C SER A 34 -37.16 24.06 45.96
N THR A 35 -37.01 23.52 44.75
CA THR A 35 -36.53 22.14 44.51
C THR A 35 -35.74 22.05 43.20
N TYR A 36 -34.56 21.42 43.26
CA TYR A 36 -33.63 21.25 42.14
C TYR A 36 -33.53 19.78 41.74
N PRO A 37 -33.84 19.41 40.47
CA PRO A 37 -33.31 18.20 39.86
C PRO A 37 -31.82 18.41 39.53
N PRO A 38 -30.89 17.55 39.98
CA PRO A 38 -29.44 17.73 39.78
C PRO A 38 -28.98 17.72 38.31
N SER A 39 -29.79 17.22 37.38
CA SER A 39 -29.44 16.97 35.98
C SER A 39 -29.84 18.08 34.99
N LEU A 40 -30.44 19.18 35.49
CA LEU A 40 -30.89 20.28 34.64
C LEU A 40 -29.91 21.44 34.68
N VAL A 41 -29.49 21.88 33.50
CA VAL A 41 -28.67 23.07 33.33
C VAL A 41 -29.46 24.17 32.63
N TRP A 42 -29.20 25.41 33.05
CA TRP A 42 -30.04 26.57 32.79
C TRP A 42 -29.24 27.60 32.02
N ARG A 43 -29.86 28.20 31.01
CA ARG A 43 -29.42 29.45 30.42
C ARG A 43 -30.41 30.53 30.86
N ILE A 44 -29.89 31.57 31.50
CA ILE A 44 -30.71 32.65 32.05
C ILE A 44 -30.26 33.95 31.38
N GLU A 45 -31.18 34.63 30.71
CA GLU A 45 -30.98 35.96 30.15
C GLU A 45 -31.82 36.97 30.94
N TYR A 46 -31.16 37.98 31.51
CA TYR A 46 -31.82 39.08 32.20
C TYR A 46 -31.87 40.32 31.31
N LYS A 47 -33.04 40.94 31.22
CA LYS A 47 -33.29 42.16 30.47
C LYS A 47 -33.83 43.24 31.41
N ILE A 48 -33.27 44.44 31.34
CA ILE A 48 -33.76 45.60 32.09
C ILE A 48 -34.40 46.59 31.13
N ARG A 49 -35.55 47.14 31.52
CA ARG A 49 -36.18 48.20 30.75
C ARG A 49 -35.57 49.55 31.13
N THR A 50 -35.13 50.31 30.14
CA THR A 50 -34.60 51.66 30.28
C THR A 50 -35.47 52.66 29.52
N LYS A 51 -35.23 53.96 29.71
CA LYS A 51 -35.90 55.02 28.94
C LYS A 51 -35.65 54.93 27.44
N ASN A 52 -34.58 54.25 27.03
CA ASN A 52 -34.15 54.11 25.64
C ASN A 52 -34.55 52.76 25.01
N GLY A 53 -35.26 51.89 25.74
CA GLY A 53 -35.67 50.57 25.27
C GLY A 53 -35.41 49.47 26.29
N VAL A 54 -34.96 48.31 25.82
CA VAL A 54 -34.62 47.16 26.66
C VAL A 54 -33.12 46.88 26.50
N GLU A 55 -32.39 46.84 27.61
CA GLU A 55 -30.97 46.49 27.65
C GLU A 55 -30.81 45.08 28.24
N THR A 56 -30.01 44.22 27.62
CA THR A 56 -29.64 42.94 28.23
C THR A 56 -28.57 43.20 29.29
N VAL A 57 -28.84 42.79 30.52
CA VAL A 57 -27.95 42.98 31.68
C VAL A 57 -27.58 41.60 32.20
N GLY A 58 -26.74 40.91 31.45
CA GLY A 58 -26.35 39.52 31.68
C GLY A 58 -25.22 39.10 30.76
N THR A 59 -24.69 37.90 30.95
CA THR A 59 -23.56 37.40 30.14
C THR A 59 -24.00 37.14 28.70
N GLU A 60 -23.44 37.88 27.74
CA GLU A 60 -23.49 37.54 26.30
C GLU A 60 -22.80 36.20 26.00
N ASP A 61 -21.94 35.76 26.93
CA ASP A 61 -21.30 34.46 26.88
C ASP A 61 -22.35 33.37 27.10
N LYS A 62 -22.58 32.56 26.07
CA LYS A 62 -23.44 31.37 25.98
C LYS A 62 -23.10 30.25 26.99
N ARG A 63 -22.49 30.57 28.13
CA ARG A 63 -22.05 29.66 29.17
C ARG A 63 -23.22 29.28 30.06
N PHE A 64 -23.23 28.01 30.43
CA PHE A 64 -24.17 27.41 31.35
C PHE A 64 -23.70 27.68 32.77
N PHE A 65 -24.50 28.40 33.56
CA PHE A 65 -24.09 28.83 34.91
C PHE A 65 -24.98 28.20 35.98
N ASN A 66 -24.36 27.80 37.09
CA ASN A 66 -25.01 27.61 38.40
C ASN A 66 -25.21 28.94 39.14
N VAL A 67 -24.99 30.07 38.47
CA VAL A 67 -25.04 31.41 39.06
C VAL A 67 -26.41 32.01 38.75
N PHE A 68 -27.31 31.92 39.74
CA PHE A 68 -28.71 32.34 39.62
C PHE A 68 -28.93 33.84 39.89
N TRP A 69 -27.88 34.66 39.98
CA TRP A 69 -27.96 36.06 40.39
C TRP A 69 -27.18 36.99 39.46
N ILE A 70 -27.72 38.19 39.25
CA ILE A 70 -27.08 39.30 38.54
C ILE A 70 -26.89 40.49 39.48
N PRO A 71 -25.65 41.02 39.62
CA PRO A 71 -25.43 42.29 40.28
C PRO A 71 -25.63 43.46 39.30
N PHE A 72 -26.15 44.56 39.79
CA PHE A 72 -26.09 45.83 39.09
C PHE A 72 -26.09 47.01 40.07
N ARG A 73 -25.52 48.13 39.61
CA ARG A 73 -25.50 49.37 40.37
C ARG A 73 -26.82 50.12 40.20
N GLU A 74 -27.29 50.75 41.25
CA GLU A 74 -28.43 51.67 41.21
C GLU A 74 -28.08 52.84 40.29
N ASP A 75 -28.66 52.85 39.10
CA ASP A 75 -28.46 53.86 38.07
C ASP A 75 -29.83 54.43 37.68
N PRO A 76 -30.03 55.77 37.75
CA PRO A 76 -31.27 56.41 37.35
C PRO A 76 -31.77 56.00 35.95
N LYS A 77 -30.88 55.57 35.04
CA LYS A 77 -31.27 55.13 33.70
C LYS A 77 -32.17 53.89 33.68
N TYR A 78 -32.15 53.07 34.74
CA TYR A 78 -32.95 51.85 34.88
C TYR A 78 -34.35 52.08 35.46
N PHE A 79 -34.66 53.33 35.83
CA PHE A 79 -35.97 53.70 36.36
C PHE A 79 -36.77 54.46 35.30
N VAL A 80 -37.90 53.90 34.89
CA VAL A 80 -38.86 54.55 33.98
C VAL A 80 -40.10 54.90 34.80
N ASN A 81 -40.44 56.19 34.91
CA ASN A 81 -41.53 56.70 35.76
C ASN A 81 -41.42 56.25 37.23
N GLY A 82 -40.19 56.25 37.77
CA GLY A 82 -39.91 55.82 39.15
C GLY A 82 -40.02 54.31 39.39
N LYS A 83 -40.24 53.51 38.33
CA LYS A 83 -40.33 52.05 38.42
C LYS A 83 -39.19 51.39 37.64
N MET A 84 -38.55 50.41 38.27
CA MET A 84 -37.60 49.51 37.63
C MET A 84 -38.32 48.23 37.21
N THR A 85 -38.08 47.76 35.99
CA THR A 85 -38.67 46.49 35.47
C THR A 85 -37.55 45.60 34.95
N ILE A 86 -37.49 44.38 35.48
CA ILE A 86 -36.53 43.35 35.08
C ILE A 86 -37.32 42.15 34.57
N GLU A 87 -36.97 41.70 33.37
CA GLU A 87 -37.53 40.53 32.69
C GLU A 87 -36.45 39.43 32.69
N CYS A 88 -36.82 38.20 33.08
CA CYS A 88 -35.91 37.05 33.15
C CYS A 88 -36.39 35.97 32.19
N HIS A 89 -35.56 35.59 31.22
CA HIS A 89 -35.83 34.54 30.26
C HIS A 89 -34.97 33.32 30.59
N VAL A 90 -35.62 32.17 30.74
CA VAL A 90 -34.96 30.93 31.19
C VAL A 90 -35.16 29.84 30.15
N GLU A 91 -34.06 29.28 29.65
CA GLU A 91 -34.04 28.07 28.83
C GLU A 91 -33.44 26.92 29.66
N VAL A 92 -34.12 25.78 29.70
CA VAL A 92 -33.75 24.61 30.51
C VAL A 92 -33.31 23.47 29.59
N TYR A 93 -32.18 22.84 29.91
CA TYR A 93 -31.60 21.73 29.17
C TYR A 93 -31.38 20.52 30.11
N GLU A 94 -31.64 19.32 29.59
CA GLU A 94 -31.25 18.06 30.24
C GLU A 94 -29.80 17.72 29.84
N ILE A 95 -28.94 17.45 30.83
CA ILE A 95 -27.59 16.93 30.56
C ILE A 95 -27.55 15.44 30.88
N ASP A 96 -27.02 14.64 29.95
CA ASP A 96 -26.58 13.26 30.20
C ASP A 96 -25.11 13.24 30.70
N GLU A 97 -24.55 12.06 31.01
CA GLU A 97 -23.20 11.91 31.60
C GLU A 97 -22.05 12.54 30.79
N TYR A 98 -22.30 13.12 29.60
CA TYR A 98 -21.27 13.56 28.65
C TYR A 98 -21.32 15.03 28.21
N GLY A 99 -22.24 15.86 28.70
CA GLY A 99 -22.26 17.32 28.41
C GLY A 99 -23.04 17.73 27.15
N ILE A 100 -23.07 19.05 26.85
CA ILE A 100 -23.96 19.67 25.84
C ILE A 100 -23.64 19.22 24.39
N SER A 101 -24.69 19.01 23.60
CA SER A 101 -24.75 18.38 22.27
C SER A 101 -23.76 18.80 21.18
N GLU A 102 -23.06 19.93 21.27
CA GLU A 102 -22.10 20.37 20.24
C GLU A 102 -20.79 19.56 20.23
N GLU A 103 -20.33 19.04 21.37
CA GLU A 103 -19.12 18.17 21.42
C GLU A 103 -19.37 16.78 20.81
N ASN A 104 -20.62 16.31 20.81
CA ASN A 104 -20.99 14.98 20.33
C ASN A 104 -20.90 14.85 18.80
N GLU A 105 -21.24 15.90 18.04
CA GLU A 105 -21.16 15.88 16.58
C GLU A 105 -19.70 15.83 16.08
N LEU A 106 -18.81 16.58 16.75
CA LEU A 106 -17.39 16.58 16.42
C LEU A 106 -16.74 15.22 16.71
N GLN A 107 -17.06 14.61 17.86
CA GLN A 107 -16.58 13.27 18.21
C GLN A 107 -17.10 12.20 17.25
N ALA A 108 -18.37 12.29 16.84
CA ALA A 108 -18.96 11.41 15.84
C ALA A 108 -18.24 11.52 14.49
N ALA A 109 -17.99 12.75 14.01
CA ALA A 109 -17.28 13.01 12.75
C ALA A 109 -15.84 12.49 12.76
N ILE A 110 -15.12 12.66 13.87
CA ILE A 110 -13.75 12.12 14.05
C ILE A 110 -13.78 10.59 14.02
N SER A 111 -14.75 9.96 14.69
CA SER A 111 -14.88 8.50 14.72
C SER A 111 -15.17 7.90 13.33
N LEU A 112 -16.00 8.58 12.53
CA LEU A 112 -16.31 8.19 11.15
C LEU A 112 -15.07 8.32 10.27
N SER A 113 -14.39 9.46 10.33
CA SER A 113 -13.15 9.71 9.58
C SER A 113 -12.06 8.68 9.90
N LYS A 114 -11.91 8.31 11.18
CA LYS A 114 -10.97 7.27 11.62
C LYS A 114 -11.30 5.91 11.01
N LYS A 115 -12.58 5.50 11.02
CA LYS A 115 -13.03 4.24 10.42
C LYS A 115 -12.79 4.21 8.91
N GLU A 116 -12.98 5.32 8.21
CA GLU A 116 -12.69 5.42 6.78
C GLU A 116 -11.20 5.30 6.49
N PHE A 117 -10.36 5.95 7.30
CA PHE A 117 -8.91 5.88 7.17
C PHE A 117 -8.37 4.46 7.44
N GLU A 118 -8.87 3.79 8.48
CA GLU A 118 -8.50 2.40 8.80
C GLU A 118 -8.88 1.44 7.66
N LYS A 119 -10.06 1.61 7.05
CA LYS A 119 -10.49 0.84 5.87
C LYS A 119 -9.57 1.09 4.67
N ALA A 120 -9.18 2.34 4.42
CA ALA A 120 -8.26 2.68 3.33
C ALA A 120 -6.88 2.03 3.53
N ILE A 121 -6.33 2.08 4.75
CA ILE A 121 -5.06 1.42 5.09
C ILE A 121 -5.18 -0.10 4.87
N ALA A 122 -6.24 -0.74 5.36
CA ALA A 122 -6.42 -2.18 5.20
C ALA A 122 -6.50 -2.61 3.72
N LYS A 123 -7.14 -1.80 2.87
CA LYS A 123 -7.23 -2.03 1.43
C LYS A 123 -5.86 -1.93 0.75
N GLU A 124 -5.07 -0.90 1.05
CA GLU A 124 -3.73 -0.73 0.49
C GLU A 124 -2.76 -1.83 0.96
N GLN A 125 -2.82 -2.21 2.25
CA GLN A 125 -2.02 -3.33 2.77
C GLN A 125 -2.36 -4.65 2.09
N LYS A 126 -3.64 -4.92 1.81
CA LYS A 126 -4.07 -6.11 1.08
C LYS A 126 -3.51 -6.12 -0.35
N LYS A 127 -3.61 -5.00 -1.06
CA LYS A 127 -3.07 -4.84 -2.42
C LYS A 127 -1.55 -5.05 -2.45
N ALA A 128 -0.82 -4.45 -1.51
CA ALA A 128 0.63 -4.62 -1.39
C ALA A 128 1.03 -6.09 -1.13
N LYS A 129 0.31 -6.80 -0.24
CA LYS A 129 0.54 -8.22 0.02
C LYS A 129 0.29 -9.10 -1.22
N GLU A 130 -0.75 -8.80 -1.99
CA GLU A 130 -1.06 -9.52 -3.23
C GLU A 130 0.02 -9.29 -4.30
N GLU A 131 0.47 -8.04 -4.47
CA GLU A 131 1.55 -7.70 -5.40
C GLU A 131 2.88 -8.36 -5.01
N GLN A 132 3.22 -8.38 -3.72
CA GLN A 132 4.43 -9.04 -3.24
C GLN A 132 4.38 -10.56 -3.49
N LYS A 133 3.25 -11.21 -3.20
CA LYS A 133 3.05 -12.64 -3.51
C LYS A 133 3.18 -12.92 -5.02
N ALA A 134 2.69 -12.04 -5.87
CA ALA A 134 2.82 -12.18 -7.33
C ALA A 134 4.29 -12.09 -7.77
N LYS A 135 5.05 -11.11 -7.25
CA LYS A 135 6.49 -10.96 -7.51
C LYS A 135 7.30 -12.17 -7.05
N GLU A 136 7.03 -12.69 -5.85
CA GLU A 136 7.68 -13.90 -5.33
C GLU A 136 7.39 -15.12 -6.20
N LYS A 137 6.14 -15.32 -6.63
CA LYS A 137 5.75 -16.40 -7.54
C LYS A 137 6.43 -16.30 -8.90
N GLN A 138 6.58 -15.08 -9.43
CA GLN A 138 7.30 -14.85 -10.69
C GLN A 138 8.78 -15.18 -10.55
N LYS A 139 9.45 -14.69 -9.49
CA LYS A 139 10.86 -14.98 -9.22
C LYS A 139 11.11 -16.49 -9.08
N ALA A 140 10.25 -17.20 -8.35
CA ALA A 140 10.36 -18.66 -8.21
C ALA A 140 10.24 -19.40 -9.56
N LYS A 141 9.34 -18.96 -10.45
CA LYS A 141 9.22 -19.52 -11.81
C LYS A 141 10.46 -19.27 -12.66
N GLU A 142 11.03 -18.06 -12.59
CA GLU A 142 12.26 -17.70 -13.32
C GLU A 142 13.46 -18.51 -12.82
N GLU A 143 13.61 -18.69 -11.50
CA GLU A 143 14.65 -19.53 -10.91
C GLU A 143 14.51 -21.00 -11.33
N GLN A 144 13.28 -21.54 -11.33
CA GLN A 144 13.03 -22.90 -11.81
C GLN A 144 13.37 -23.06 -13.29
N LYS A 145 13.00 -22.09 -14.13
CA LYS A 145 13.33 -22.09 -15.56
C LYS A 145 14.84 -22.03 -15.78
N ALA A 146 15.55 -21.18 -15.04
CA ALA A 146 17.02 -21.09 -15.11
C ALA A 146 17.70 -22.41 -14.69
N LYS A 147 17.21 -23.07 -13.63
CA LYS A 147 17.71 -24.39 -13.21
C LYS A 147 17.44 -25.47 -14.26
N GLN A 148 16.27 -25.47 -14.89
CA GLN A 148 15.95 -26.39 -15.98
C GLN A 148 16.81 -26.14 -17.22
N GLU A 149 17.05 -24.90 -17.60
CA GLU A 149 17.93 -24.54 -18.72
C GLU A 149 19.38 -24.92 -18.44
N GLN A 150 19.88 -24.71 -17.21
CA GLN A 150 21.21 -25.15 -16.80
C GLN A 150 21.34 -26.68 -16.81
N LYS A 151 20.31 -27.40 -16.33
CA LYS A 151 20.28 -28.86 -16.39
C LYS A 151 20.27 -29.35 -17.84
N LYS A 152 19.41 -28.77 -18.70
CA LYS A 152 19.35 -29.10 -20.12
C LYS A 152 20.69 -28.87 -20.82
N LYS A 153 21.36 -27.74 -20.55
CA LYS A 153 22.72 -27.46 -21.04
C LYS A 153 23.74 -28.48 -20.54
N LYS A 154 23.67 -28.89 -19.27
CA LYS A 154 24.56 -29.90 -18.72
C LYS A 154 24.36 -31.26 -19.40
N ASP A 155 23.11 -31.64 -19.61
CA ASP A 155 22.74 -32.92 -20.24
C ASP A 155 23.16 -32.98 -21.71
N THR A 156 23.11 -31.88 -22.48
CA THR A 156 23.66 -31.85 -23.85
C THR A 156 25.19 -31.92 -23.91
N LEU A 157 25.90 -31.45 -22.88
CA LEU A 157 27.36 -31.35 -22.87
C LEU A 157 28.08 -32.59 -22.33
N SER A 158 27.34 -33.63 -21.95
CA SER A 158 27.88 -34.87 -21.41
C SER A 158 27.38 -36.10 -22.14
N CYS A 159 28.16 -37.16 -22.12
CA CYS A 159 27.75 -38.46 -22.65
C CYS A 159 26.69 -39.09 -21.75
N ASN A 160 25.54 -39.49 -22.29
CA ASN A 160 24.45 -40.10 -21.51
C ASN A 160 24.74 -41.54 -21.05
N ILE A 161 25.90 -42.11 -21.40
CA ILE A 161 26.35 -43.43 -20.91
C ILE A 161 27.31 -43.25 -19.71
N CYS A 162 28.41 -42.51 -19.88
CA CYS A 162 29.42 -42.35 -18.84
C CYS A 162 29.29 -41.06 -18.01
N LEU A 163 28.33 -40.20 -18.33
CA LEU A 163 28.00 -38.94 -17.64
C LEU A 163 29.12 -37.88 -17.55
N GLU A 164 30.30 -38.14 -18.10
CA GLU A 164 31.34 -37.11 -18.16
C GLU A 164 31.14 -36.17 -19.37
N LYS A 165 31.81 -35.01 -19.37
CA LYS A 165 31.69 -33.95 -20.39
C LYS A 165 32.39 -34.30 -21.71
N TYR A 166 31.78 -33.95 -22.84
CA TYR A 166 32.46 -34.09 -24.14
C TYR A 166 33.74 -33.25 -24.20
N GLY A 167 34.72 -33.75 -24.93
CA GLY A 167 36.02 -33.10 -25.16
C GLY A 167 36.35 -33.06 -26.64
N GLU A 168 37.38 -32.29 -26.99
CA GLU A 168 37.77 -32.04 -28.38
C GLU A 168 38.60 -33.19 -28.99
N GLU A 169 39.26 -33.96 -28.13
CA GLU A 169 40.19 -35.03 -28.53
C GLU A 169 40.01 -36.33 -27.71
N GLY A 170 40.55 -37.42 -28.25
CA GLY A 170 40.52 -38.74 -27.63
C GLY A 170 39.12 -39.31 -27.38
N ASP A 171 39.00 -40.06 -26.28
CA ASP A 171 37.78 -40.82 -25.93
C ASP A 171 36.60 -39.95 -25.51
N ARG A 172 36.87 -38.68 -25.20
CA ARG A 172 35.83 -37.70 -24.85
C ARG A 172 35.16 -37.10 -26.09
N THR A 173 35.65 -37.38 -27.31
CA THR A 173 35.08 -36.80 -28.54
C THR A 173 33.64 -37.24 -28.80
N PRO A 174 32.69 -36.31 -29.03
CA PRO A 174 31.30 -36.66 -29.36
C PRO A 174 31.20 -37.25 -30.78
N ARG A 175 30.56 -38.41 -30.92
CA ARG A 175 30.30 -39.12 -32.18
C ARG A 175 28.80 -39.29 -32.39
N VAL A 176 28.34 -38.96 -33.58
CA VAL A 176 26.93 -39.06 -33.99
C VAL A 176 26.69 -40.41 -34.65
N LEU A 177 25.69 -41.13 -34.15
CA LEU A 177 25.17 -42.36 -34.76
C LEU A 177 24.22 -42.02 -35.91
N ASP A 178 23.89 -42.98 -36.78
CA ASP A 178 23.02 -42.74 -37.95
C ASP A 178 21.61 -42.25 -37.56
N CYS A 179 21.18 -42.54 -36.32
CA CYS A 179 19.93 -42.05 -35.75
C CYS A 179 19.98 -40.61 -35.19
N GLY A 180 21.14 -39.95 -35.22
CA GLY A 180 21.35 -38.60 -34.68
C GLY A 180 21.73 -38.54 -33.19
N HIS A 181 21.63 -39.64 -32.43
CA HIS A 181 22.10 -39.66 -31.05
C HIS A 181 23.63 -39.54 -30.97
N THR A 182 24.10 -38.80 -29.98
CA THR A 182 25.53 -38.55 -29.75
C THR A 182 26.03 -39.34 -28.53
N LEU A 183 27.21 -39.97 -28.67
CA LEU A 183 27.93 -40.68 -27.62
C LEU A 183 29.41 -40.28 -27.65
N CYS A 184 30.13 -40.41 -26.53
CA CYS A 184 31.57 -40.17 -26.58
C CYS A 184 32.26 -41.34 -27.27
N PHE A 185 33.39 -41.07 -27.92
CA PHE A 185 34.15 -42.08 -28.66
C PHE A 185 34.54 -43.28 -27.79
N GLY A 186 34.88 -43.05 -26.52
CA GLY A 186 35.13 -44.11 -25.54
C GLY A 186 33.94 -45.05 -25.36
N CYS A 187 32.72 -44.51 -25.24
CA CYS A 187 31.52 -45.33 -25.14
C CYS A 187 31.15 -45.99 -26.47
N CYS A 188 31.38 -45.34 -27.61
CA CYS A 188 31.21 -45.98 -28.92
C CYS A 188 32.10 -47.22 -29.06
N LYS A 189 33.36 -47.15 -28.60
CA LYS A 189 34.26 -48.32 -28.59
C LYS A 189 33.71 -49.48 -27.77
N GLN A 190 33.10 -49.19 -26.61
CA GLN A 190 32.57 -50.22 -25.71
C GLN A 190 31.37 -50.98 -26.28
N ILE A 191 30.50 -50.30 -27.04
CA ILE A 191 29.27 -50.89 -27.58
C ILE A 191 29.39 -51.30 -29.05
N ALA A 192 30.53 -51.03 -29.69
CA ALA A 192 30.76 -51.39 -31.08
C ALA A 192 30.87 -52.90 -31.25
N GLN A 193 30.14 -53.39 -32.25
CA GLN A 193 30.27 -54.74 -32.79
C GLN A 193 31.08 -54.67 -34.10
N PRO A 194 31.57 -55.80 -34.64
CA PRO A 194 32.51 -55.80 -35.77
C PRO A 194 32.08 -54.94 -36.96
N ASN A 195 30.78 -54.90 -37.28
CA ASN A 195 30.25 -54.18 -38.43
C ASN A 195 29.11 -53.21 -38.09
N GLN A 196 28.80 -52.99 -36.80
CA GLN A 196 27.65 -52.17 -36.41
C GLN A 196 27.74 -51.61 -34.99
N ILE A 197 27.00 -50.54 -34.74
CA ILE A 197 26.68 -50.07 -33.38
C ILE A 197 25.16 -50.00 -33.26
N GLN A 198 24.60 -50.61 -32.22
CA GLN A 198 23.20 -50.42 -31.88
C GLN A 198 23.06 -49.25 -30.90
N CYS A 199 22.24 -48.25 -31.23
CA CYS A 199 22.02 -47.10 -30.35
C CYS A 199 21.35 -47.54 -29.04
N PRO A 200 21.89 -47.19 -27.86
CA PRO A 200 21.30 -47.59 -26.57
C PRO A 200 19.97 -46.89 -26.25
N PHE A 201 19.68 -45.75 -26.92
CA PHE A 201 18.49 -44.94 -26.63
C PHE A 201 17.28 -45.31 -27.49
N CYS A 202 17.50 -45.53 -28.79
CA CYS A 202 16.42 -45.79 -29.76
C CYS A 202 16.57 -47.11 -30.53
N ARG A 203 17.62 -47.89 -30.24
CA ARG A 203 17.89 -49.22 -30.84
C ARG A 203 18.15 -49.25 -32.35
N VAL A 204 18.14 -48.10 -33.02
CA VAL A 204 18.52 -47.97 -34.44
C VAL A 204 19.99 -48.36 -34.61
N VAL A 205 20.26 -49.14 -35.65
CA VAL A 205 21.59 -49.65 -35.96
C VAL A 205 22.34 -48.67 -36.85
N THR A 206 23.57 -48.35 -36.47
CA THR A 206 24.55 -47.61 -37.27
C THR A 206 25.48 -48.60 -37.93
N GLN A 207 25.44 -48.68 -39.26
CA GLN A 207 26.26 -49.65 -39.99
C GLN A 207 27.69 -49.14 -40.16
N LEU A 208 28.67 -50.01 -39.92
CA LEU A 208 30.11 -49.73 -40.06
C LEU A 208 30.72 -50.44 -41.29
N THR A 209 29.91 -50.91 -42.22
CA THR A 209 30.41 -51.49 -43.48
C THR A 209 31.11 -50.42 -44.30
N GLY A 210 32.43 -50.57 -44.49
CA GLY A 210 33.26 -49.61 -45.23
C GLY A 210 33.70 -48.37 -44.44
N ARG A 211 33.42 -48.30 -43.13
CA ARG A 211 33.89 -47.22 -42.25
C ARG A 211 34.12 -47.73 -40.83
N THR A 212 35.07 -47.16 -40.10
CA THR A 212 35.28 -47.50 -38.70
C THR A 212 34.57 -46.51 -37.77
N ILE A 213 34.54 -46.83 -36.48
CA ILE A 213 34.10 -45.91 -35.43
C ILE A 213 34.85 -44.56 -35.45
N TYR A 214 36.09 -44.53 -35.95
CA TYR A 214 36.89 -43.31 -36.07
C TYR A 214 36.34 -42.36 -37.14
N ASN A 215 35.62 -42.91 -38.12
CA ASN A 215 35.03 -42.19 -39.24
C ASN A 215 33.59 -41.70 -38.94
N LEU A 216 33.02 -42.01 -37.77
CA LEU A 216 31.72 -41.48 -37.39
C LEU A 216 31.77 -39.94 -37.27
N PRO A 217 30.74 -39.22 -37.76
CA PRO A 217 30.69 -37.77 -37.70
C PRO A 217 30.89 -37.27 -36.28
N LYS A 218 31.71 -36.23 -36.12
CA LYS A 218 31.91 -35.57 -34.83
C LYS A 218 30.88 -34.45 -34.68
N ASN A 219 30.21 -34.39 -33.53
CA ASN A 219 29.30 -33.30 -33.22
C ASN A 219 30.06 -32.16 -32.54
N TYR A 220 30.72 -31.32 -33.35
CA TYR A 220 31.50 -30.19 -32.84
C TYR A 220 30.64 -28.98 -32.43
N LEU A 221 29.40 -28.89 -32.91
CA LEU A 221 28.50 -27.77 -32.61
C LEU A 221 28.33 -27.58 -31.10
N GLU A 222 28.26 -28.67 -30.34
CA GLU A 222 28.04 -28.62 -28.89
C GLU A 222 29.32 -28.25 -28.10
N THR A 223 30.51 -28.63 -28.58
CA THR A 223 31.80 -28.25 -27.98
C THR A 223 32.19 -26.80 -28.31
N CYS A 224 31.92 -26.34 -29.54
CA CYS A 224 32.27 -24.99 -29.99
C CYS A 224 31.42 -23.91 -29.31
N MET A 225 30.15 -24.20 -28.97
CA MET A 225 29.28 -23.23 -28.30
C MET A 225 29.76 -22.83 -26.89
N ASN A 226 30.55 -23.68 -26.22
CA ASN A 226 31.20 -23.34 -24.94
C ASN A 226 32.49 -22.53 -25.10
N GLN A 227 33.07 -22.52 -26.30
CA GLN A 227 34.28 -21.79 -26.62
C GLN A 227 33.97 -20.34 -27.05
N ILE A 228 32.77 -20.03 -27.54
CA ILE A 228 32.38 -18.65 -27.88
C ILE A 228 32.12 -17.86 -26.60
N LYS A 229 33.19 -17.26 -26.05
CA LYS A 229 33.15 -16.44 -24.82
C LYS A 229 33.35 -14.95 -25.11
N THR A 230 33.96 -14.62 -26.24
CA THR A 230 34.32 -13.24 -26.62
C THR A 230 33.97 -12.95 -28.08
N VAL A 231 33.97 -11.67 -28.45
CA VAL A 231 33.71 -11.21 -29.82
C VAL A 231 34.79 -11.72 -30.78
N GLU A 232 36.03 -11.87 -30.29
CA GLU A 232 37.17 -12.42 -31.03
C GLU A 232 36.92 -13.87 -31.45
N ASN A 233 36.23 -14.65 -30.62
CA ASN A 233 35.90 -16.04 -30.94
C ASN A 233 34.84 -16.14 -32.05
N ILE A 234 33.99 -15.12 -32.20
CA ILE A 234 33.04 -15.02 -33.32
C ILE A 234 33.80 -14.59 -34.58
N ARG A 235 34.67 -13.57 -34.47
CA ARG A 235 35.50 -13.08 -35.59
C ARG A 235 36.43 -14.14 -36.17
N ALA A 236 36.91 -15.07 -35.34
CA ALA A 236 37.77 -16.17 -35.79
C ALA A 236 37.05 -17.18 -36.73
N VAL A 237 35.72 -17.23 -36.70
CA VAL A 237 34.91 -18.18 -37.50
C VAL A 237 34.02 -17.49 -38.54
N THR A 238 33.87 -16.17 -38.47
CA THR A 238 33.19 -15.37 -39.50
C THR A 238 34.23 -14.74 -40.42
N SER A 239 34.13 -14.93 -41.74
CA SER A 239 34.98 -14.20 -42.70
C SER A 239 34.90 -12.69 -42.45
N GLU A 240 36.03 -11.98 -42.50
CA GLU A 240 36.03 -10.50 -42.48
C GLU A 240 35.30 -9.91 -43.70
N ASN A 241 35.11 -10.71 -44.75
CA ASN A 241 34.36 -10.37 -45.94
C ASN A 241 32.87 -10.75 -45.76
N PRO A 242 31.95 -9.78 -45.60
CA PRO A 242 30.52 -10.06 -45.38
C PRO A 242 29.87 -10.81 -46.55
N LYS A 243 30.49 -10.80 -47.74
CA LYS A 243 29.98 -11.48 -48.94
C LYS A 243 30.23 -12.98 -48.94
N GLU A 244 31.10 -13.48 -48.07
CA GLU A 244 31.43 -14.90 -47.93
C GLU A 244 30.71 -15.56 -46.75
N ILE A 245 29.98 -14.78 -45.96
CA ILE A 245 29.24 -15.28 -44.82
C ILE A 245 27.93 -15.90 -45.31
N ASP A 246 27.68 -17.14 -44.91
CA ASP A 246 26.43 -17.83 -45.17
C ASP A 246 25.22 -17.01 -44.63
N HIS A 247 24.19 -16.87 -45.46
CA HIS A 247 23.06 -15.97 -45.17
C HIS A 247 22.23 -16.45 -43.96
N ASP A 248 22.19 -17.77 -43.70
CA ASP A 248 21.49 -18.33 -42.54
C ASP A 248 22.27 -18.05 -41.25
N VAL A 249 23.61 -18.12 -41.31
CA VAL A 249 24.49 -17.72 -40.21
C VAL A 249 24.32 -16.24 -39.90
N LEU A 250 24.29 -15.38 -40.92
CA LEU A 250 24.08 -13.94 -40.75
C LEU A 250 22.70 -13.64 -40.14
N ALA A 251 21.64 -14.30 -40.63
CA ALA A 251 20.29 -14.15 -40.11
C ALA A 251 20.20 -14.57 -38.63
N PHE A 252 20.84 -15.69 -38.26
CA PHE A 252 20.89 -16.17 -36.88
C PHE A 252 21.63 -15.19 -35.94
N LEU A 253 22.78 -14.66 -36.37
CA LEU A 253 23.55 -13.67 -35.61
C LEU A 253 22.77 -12.35 -35.44
N LEU A 254 22.08 -11.89 -36.49
CA LEU A 254 21.22 -10.71 -36.44
C LEU A 254 20.05 -10.92 -35.46
N GLN A 255 19.38 -12.07 -35.51
CA GLN A 255 18.30 -12.39 -34.59
C GLN A 255 18.77 -12.43 -33.13
N LYS A 256 19.97 -12.98 -32.88
CA LYS A 256 20.59 -12.99 -31.56
C LYS A 256 20.95 -11.60 -31.07
N SER A 257 21.54 -10.75 -31.91
CA SER A 257 21.87 -9.37 -31.54
C SER A 257 20.61 -8.57 -31.20
N LEU A 258 19.55 -8.66 -32.02
CA LEU A 258 18.26 -8.03 -31.74
C LEU A 258 17.64 -8.51 -30.41
N SER A 259 17.77 -9.80 -30.08
CA SER A 259 17.32 -10.34 -28.80
C SER A 259 18.11 -9.80 -27.61
N PHE A 260 19.44 -9.61 -27.78
CA PHE A 260 20.30 -9.03 -26.75
C PHE A 260 19.97 -7.57 -26.51
N PHE A 261 19.75 -6.78 -27.57
CA PHE A 261 19.35 -5.38 -27.45
C PHE A 261 17.95 -5.24 -26.83
N LYS A 262 16.98 -6.08 -27.21
CA LYS A 262 15.65 -6.09 -26.56
C LYS A 262 15.73 -6.36 -25.05
N ASN A 263 16.58 -7.27 -24.63
CA ASN A 263 16.70 -7.65 -23.22
C ASN A 263 17.52 -6.65 -22.38
N ASN A 264 18.38 -5.84 -22.99
CA ASN A 264 19.19 -4.83 -22.29
C ASN A 264 18.69 -3.39 -22.47
N PHE A 265 17.70 -3.16 -23.33
CA PHE A 265 17.09 -1.84 -23.52
C PHE A 265 16.46 -1.30 -22.22
N SER A 266 15.97 -2.18 -21.33
CA SER A 266 15.45 -1.80 -20.01
C SER A 266 16.51 -1.34 -19.01
N LYS A 267 17.81 -1.61 -19.26
CA LYS A 267 18.92 -1.17 -18.39
C LYS A 267 19.55 0.15 -18.81
N PHE A 268 19.45 0.54 -20.07
CA PHE A 268 20.09 1.78 -20.56
C PHE A 268 19.33 3.06 -20.18
N TYR A 269 18.03 2.99 -19.86
CA TYR A 269 17.22 4.14 -19.46
C TYR A 269 17.22 4.45 -17.95
N VAL A 270 17.94 3.68 -17.12
CA VAL A 270 18.01 3.92 -15.66
C VAL A 270 19.32 4.59 -15.23
N SER A 271 20.23 4.89 -16.17
CA SER A 271 21.51 5.54 -15.85
C SER A 271 21.66 6.98 -16.36
N ASN A 272 20.61 7.58 -16.93
CA ASN A 272 20.62 8.96 -17.44
C ASN A 272 19.32 9.74 -17.12
N CYS A 273 18.73 9.52 -15.94
CA CYS A 273 17.78 10.43 -15.30
C CYS A 273 18.18 10.62 -13.85
#